data_AF-A0A538IYR1-F1
#
_entry.id   AF-A0A538IYR1-F1
#
_cell.length_a   1.000
_cell.length_b   1.000
_cell.length_c   1.000
_cell.angle_alpha   90.00
_cell.angle_beta   90.00
_cell.angle_gamma   90.00
#
_symmetry.space_group_name_H-M   'P 1'
#
loop_
_entity.id
_entity.type
_entity.pdbx_description
1 polymer ?
#
loop_
_entity_poly.entity_id
_entity_poly.type
_entity_poly.pdbx_seq_one_letter_code
_entity_poly.pdbx_strand_id
1 'polypeptide(L)'
;MADFLSEQLGALEKRLKDLRPQVEEYLHLEQVKEALEGVGKPRRGPGRPRGSTTRRRTSTSTARRRSTNGRRRRGRRGGTRAQQALKVVRDNPGITVSDLARKLNIKQPNYLYRVMNQLQAEGAVTKSGRGYTAK
;
A
#
# COMPACT_ATOMS: atom_id res chain seq x y z
N MET A 1 7.96 -55.87 15.64
CA MET A 1 8.53 -54.57 16.10
C MET A 1 8.27 -53.45 15.10
N ALA A 2 8.38 -53.69 13.79
CA ALA A 2 8.11 -52.66 12.77
C ALA A 2 6.65 -52.14 12.81
N ASP A 3 5.67 -53.02 13.03
CA ASP A 3 4.25 -52.66 13.03
C ASP A 3 3.84 -51.77 14.21
N PHE A 4 4.50 -51.93 15.37
CA PHE A 4 4.26 -51.07 16.53
C PHE A 4 4.80 -49.65 16.30
N LEU A 5 5.97 -49.54 15.66
CA LEU A 5 6.58 -48.23 15.37
C LEU A 5 5.74 -47.46 14.34
N SER A 6 5.21 -48.13 13.31
CA SER A 6 4.33 -47.48 12.34
C SER A 6 3.00 -47.06 12.98
N GLU A 7 2.45 -47.84 13.90
CA GLU A 7 1.25 -47.48 14.65
C GLU A 7 1.48 -46.24 15.55
N GLN A 8 2.62 -46.18 16.26
CA GLN A 8 2.99 -45.02 17.07
C GLN A 8 3.24 -43.77 16.23
N LEU A 9 3.88 -43.91 15.07
CA LEU A 9 4.05 -42.79 14.13
C LEU A 9 2.70 -42.25 13.65
N GLY A 10 1.77 -43.13 13.28
CA GLY A 10 0.42 -42.72 12.88
C GLY A 10 -0.37 -42.04 14.01
N ALA A 11 -0.19 -42.47 15.26
CA ALA A 11 -0.79 -41.82 16.41
C ALA A 11 -0.22 -40.40 16.65
N LEU A 12 1.09 -40.22 16.48
CA LEU A 12 1.75 -38.93 16.59
C LEU A 12 1.34 -37.98 15.47
N GLU A 13 1.24 -38.45 14.23
CA GLU A 13 0.80 -37.63 13.09
C GLU A 13 -0.62 -37.11 13.27
N LYS A 14 -1.53 -37.95 13.77
CA LYS A 14 -2.90 -37.52 14.12
C LYS A 14 -2.87 -36.41 15.17
N ARG A 15 -2.10 -36.60 16.25
CA ARG A 15 -1.96 -35.60 17.32
C ARG A 15 -1.35 -34.30 16.82
N LEU A 16 -0.36 -34.37 15.93
CA LEU A 16 0.21 -33.18 15.28
C LEU A 16 -0.85 -32.45 14.44
N LYS A 17 -1.64 -33.19 13.66
CA LYS A 17 -2.71 -32.60 12.84
C LYS A 17 -3.77 -31.89 13.69
N ASP A 18 -4.12 -32.45 14.84
CA ASP A 18 -5.10 -31.85 15.76
C ASP A 18 -4.54 -30.62 16.48
N LEU A 19 -3.24 -30.60 16.79
CA LEU A 19 -2.58 -29.46 17.46
C LEU A 19 -2.27 -28.29 16.53
N ARG A 20 -2.04 -28.53 15.22
CA ARG A 20 -1.73 -27.47 14.24
C ARG A 20 -2.71 -26.29 14.26
N PRO A 21 -4.04 -26.47 14.16
CA PRO A 21 -4.96 -25.33 14.17
C PRO A 21 -4.92 -24.53 15.48
N GLN A 22 -4.69 -25.18 16.62
CA GLN A 22 -4.56 -24.51 17.92
C GLN A 22 -3.32 -23.62 17.99
N VAL A 23 -2.20 -24.09 17.40
CA VAL A 23 -0.96 -23.29 17.31
C VAL A 23 -1.14 -22.10 16.38
N GLU A 24 -1.83 -22.29 15.26
CA GLU A 24 -2.13 -21.19 14.32
C GLU A 24 -3.01 -20.12 14.96
N GLU A 25 -4.05 -20.53 15.69
CA GLU A 25 -4.91 -19.61 16.45
C GLU A 25 -4.12 -18.88 17.54
N TYR A 26 -3.27 -19.59 18.29
CA TYR A 26 -2.42 -18.98 19.30
C TYR A 26 -1.53 -17.86 18.72
N LEU A 27 -0.84 -18.15 17.62
CA LEU A 27 0.02 -17.17 16.95
C LEU A 27 -0.80 -15.98 16.42
N HIS A 28 -1.99 -16.24 15.90
CA HIS A 28 -2.88 -15.17 15.44
C HIS A 28 -3.31 -14.27 16.60
N LEU A 29 -3.72 -14.86 17.73
CA LEU A 29 -4.10 -14.11 18.93
C LEU A 29 -2.93 -13.32 19.52
N GLU A 30 -1.71 -13.88 19.50
CA GLU A 30 -0.50 -13.17 19.93
C GLU A 30 -0.24 -11.92 19.08
N GLN A 31 -0.38 -12.02 17.75
CA GLN A 31 -0.24 -10.88 16.84
C GLN A 31 -1.32 -9.82 17.09
N VAL A 32 -2.57 -10.24 17.29
CA VAL A 32 -3.68 -9.34 17.61
C VAL A 32 -3.44 -8.63 18.94
N LYS A 33 -2.96 -9.36 19.96
CA LYS A 33 -2.59 -8.80 21.26
C LYS A 33 -1.49 -7.76 21.11
N GLU A 34 -0.40 -8.07 20.39
CA GLU A 34 0.69 -7.13 20.16
C GLU A 34 0.22 -5.87 19.42
N ALA A 35 -0.64 -6.05 18.39
CA ALA A 35 -1.21 -4.95 17.65
C ALA A 35 -2.05 -4.04 18.56
N LEU A 36 -2.89 -4.62 19.43
CA LEU A 36 -3.72 -3.89 20.38
C LEU A 36 -2.88 -3.16 21.45
N GLU A 37 -1.86 -3.81 22.00
CA GLU A 37 -0.90 -3.17 22.92
C GLU A 37 -0.16 -1.99 22.25
N GLY A 38 0.05 -2.06 20.94
CA GLY A 38 0.64 -1.00 20.13
C GLY A 38 -0.28 0.17 19.80
N VAL A 39 -1.61 0.04 19.94
CA VAL A 39 -2.60 1.09 19.57
C VAL A 39 -2.65 2.23 20.61
N GLY A 40 -2.24 1.98 21.86
CA GLY A 40 -2.18 3.00 22.92
C GLY A 40 -0.83 3.71 23.08
N LYS A 41 0.24 3.16 22.48
CA LYS A 41 1.58 3.77 22.55
C LYS A 41 1.74 4.73 21.38
N PRO A 42 2.09 6.02 21.58
CA PRO A 42 2.42 6.90 20.47
C PRO A 42 3.68 6.35 19.80
N ARG A 43 3.51 5.52 18.76
CA ARG A 43 4.60 5.12 17.88
C ARG A 43 5.13 6.41 17.26
N ARG A 44 6.27 6.86 17.78
CA ARG A 44 7.11 7.91 17.21
C ARG A 44 7.58 7.38 15.86
N GLY A 45 6.75 7.54 14.83
CA GLY A 45 7.17 7.34 13.45
C GLY A 45 8.46 8.13 13.22
N PRO A 46 9.38 7.66 12.34
CA PRO A 46 10.77 8.09 12.29
C PRO A 46 10.90 9.59 12.54
N GLY A 47 11.21 9.91 13.79
CA GLY A 47 11.01 11.22 14.34
C GLY A 47 12.08 12.13 13.78
N ARG A 48 11.67 13.14 13.02
CA ARG A 48 12.52 14.25 12.59
C ARG A 48 13.43 14.68 13.76
N PRO A 49 14.76 14.78 13.57
CA PRO A 49 15.69 15.05 14.67
C PRO A 49 15.30 16.33 15.41
N ARG A 50 15.37 16.27 16.74
CA ARG A 50 15.10 17.39 17.64
C ARG A 50 16.28 18.36 17.52
N GLY A 51 16.13 19.40 16.69
CA GLY A 51 17.22 20.36 16.46
C GLY A 51 17.16 21.21 15.19
N SER A 52 16.17 21.04 14.29
CA SER A 52 16.03 21.93 13.12
C SER A 52 15.33 23.24 13.51
N THR A 53 16.02 24.04 14.33
CA THR A 53 15.68 25.44 14.62
C THR A 53 16.98 26.24 14.66
N THR A 54 17.71 26.21 13.54
CA THR A 54 18.86 27.10 13.39
C THR A 54 18.41 28.40 12.72
N ARG A 55 18.25 29.39 13.61
CA ARG A 55 18.77 30.76 13.46
C ARG A 55 17.95 31.74 12.59
N ARG A 56 17.09 32.47 13.30
CA ARG A 56 16.72 33.86 13.02
C ARG A 56 17.99 34.71 12.84
N ARG A 57 18.19 35.28 11.65
CA ARG A 57 18.93 36.53 11.45
C ARG A 57 18.20 37.39 10.41
N THR A 58 17.96 38.61 10.84
CA THR A 58 17.38 39.77 10.18
C THR A 58 18.10 40.15 8.89
N SER A 59 17.33 40.41 7.83
CA SER A 59 17.65 41.45 6.85
C SER A 59 16.41 41.84 6.06
N THR A 60 16.00 43.09 6.26
CA THR A 60 15.08 43.88 5.45
C THR A 60 15.46 43.85 3.98
N SER A 61 14.52 43.52 3.09
CA SER A 61 14.24 44.24 1.82
C SER A 61 13.45 43.36 0.85
N THR A 62 12.27 43.84 0.49
CA THR A 62 11.66 43.81 -0.85
C THR A 62 11.93 42.60 -1.75
N ALA A 63 11.00 41.63 -1.76
CA ALA A 63 10.80 40.78 -2.92
C ALA A 63 9.37 40.25 -2.98
N ARG A 64 8.57 40.83 -3.88
CA ARG A 64 7.31 40.27 -4.37
C ARG A 64 7.56 38.83 -4.86
N ARG A 65 7.14 37.82 -4.10
CA ARG A 65 6.98 36.45 -4.61
C ARG A 65 5.73 35.80 -4.03
N ARG A 66 4.64 36.04 -4.78
CA ARG A 66 3.57 35.08 -5.10
C ARG A 66 3.30 34.05 -3.99
N SER A 67 2.29 34.35 -3.18
CA SER A 67 1.60 33.40 -2.30
C SER A 67 1.23 32.15 -3.10
N THR A 68 2.10 31.15 -3.04
CA THR A 68 1.84 29.80 -3.54
C THR A 68 1.42 29.00 -2.33
N ASN A 69 0.15 29.20 -1.96
CA ASN A 69 -0.72 28.24 -1.28
C ASN A 69 0.02 27.02 -0.72
N GLY A 70 0.66 27.21 0.44
CA GLY A 70 1.39 26.21 1.20
C GLY A 70 0.50 25.16 1.85
N ARG A 71 -0.61 24.77 1.19
CA ARG A 71 -1.33 23.54 1.54
C ARG A 71 -0.51 22.38 1.02
N ARG A 72 0.44 21.96 1.87
CA ARG A 72 1.09 20.65 1.86
C ARG A 72 0.14 19.64 1.23
N ARG A 73 0.43 19.22 -0.01
CA ARG A 73 -0.26 18.13 -0.67
C ARG A 73 0.06 16.88 0.15
N ARG A 74 -0.82 16.60 1.12
CA ARG A 74 -0.90 15.36 1.89
C ARG A 74 -0.58 14.23 0.93
N GLY A 75 0.55 13.55 1.15
CA GLY A 75 1.11 12.56 0.24
C GLY A 75 -0.01 11.69 -0.30
N ARG A 76 -0.30 11.84 -1.60
CA ARG A 76 -1.34 11.09 -2.27
C ARG A 76 -0.96 9.63 -2.15
N ARG A 77 -1.67 8.89 -1.29
CA ARG A 77 -1.67 7.44 -1.26
C ARG A 77 -2.28 6.94 -2.57
N GLY A 78 -1.52 7.04 -3.66
CA GLY A 78 -1.85 6.54 -4.98
C GLY A 78 -1.31 5.13 -5.23
N GLY A 79 -0.44 4.62 -4.35
CA GLY A 79 0.35 3.42 -4.61
C GLY A 79 -0.47 2.17 -4.94
N THR A 80 -1.47 1.81 -4.15
CA THR A 80 -2.18 0.53 -4.34
C THR A 80 -3.03 0.52 -5.60
N ARG A 81 -3.81 1.59 -5.84
CA ARG A 81 -4.73 1.64 -6.97
C ARG A 81 -4.05 1.97 -8.29
N ALA A 82 -2.97 2.77 -8.27
CA ALA A 82 -2.16 3.02 -9.46
C ALA A 82 -1.46 1.75 -9.93
N GLN A 83 -0.89 0.96 -9.01
CA GLN A 83 -0.27 -0.33 -9.35
C GLN A 83 -1.28 -1.34 -9.91
N GLN A 84 -2.48 -1.42 -9.31
CA GLN A 84 -3.56 -2.28 -9.83
C GLN A 84 -3.99 -1.85 -11.24
N ALA A 85 -4.16 -0.55 -11.47
CA ALA A 85 -4.54 -0.05 -12.78
C ALA A 85 -3.45 -0.29 -13.83
N LEU A 86 -2.18 -0.10 -13.46
CA LEU A 86 -1.03 -0.41 -14.30
C LEU A 86 -1.00 -1.90 -14.69
N LYS A 87 -1.27 -2.82 -13.75
CA LYS A 87 -1.37 -4.25 -14.04
C LYS A 87 -2.44 -4.53 -15.10
N VAL A 88 -3.63 -3.97 -14.93
CA VAL A 88 -4.74 -4.15 -15.90
C VAL A 88 -4.40 -3.58 -17.28
N VAL A 89 -3.70 -2.45 -17.35
CA VAL A 89 -3.26 -1.84 -18.62
C VAL A 89 -2.16 -2.67 -19.29
N ARG A 90 -1.27 -3.32 -18.53
CA ARG A 90 -0.30 -4.29 -19.07
C ARG A 90 -0.99 -5.51 -19.66
N ASP A 91 -1.97 -6.04 -18.95
CA ASP A 91 -2.71 -7.23 -19.39
C ASP A 91 -3.65 -6.92 -20.58
N ASN A 92 -4.03 -5.66 -20.78
CA ASN A 92 -4.97 -5.23 -21.82
C ASN A 92 -4.50 -3.90 -22.46
N PRO A 93 -3.58 -3.95 -23.43
CA PRO A 93 -3.13 -2.75 -24.12
C PRO A 93 -4.30 -2.10 -24.88
N GLY A 94 -4.42 -0.78 -24.77
CA GLY A 94 -5.49 -0.01 -25.42
C GLY A 94 -6.79 0.08 -24.62
N ILE A 95 -6.83 -0.42 -23.37
CA ILE A 95 -8.02 -0.35 -22.53
C ILE A 95 -8.43 1.11 -22.26
N THR A 96 -9.74 1.40 -22.34
CA THR A 96 -10.29 2.71 -22.02
C THR A 96 -10.47 2.88 -20.52
N VAL A 97 -10.58 4.14 -20.06
CA VAL A 97 -10.86 4.45 -18.64
C VAL A 97 -12.16 3.80 -18.18
N SER A 98 -13.19 3.79 -19.03
CA SER A 98 -14.49 3.21 -18.71
C SER A 98 -14.41 1.69 -18.50
N ASP A 99 -13.64 1.00 -19.32
CA ASP A 99 -13.46 -0.46 -19.22
C ASP A 99 -12.59 -0.84 -18.03
N LEU A 100 -11.54 -0.07 -17.77
CA LEU A 100 -10.64 -0.24 -16.64
C LEU A 100 -11.41 0.00 -15.32
N ALA A 101 -12.32 0.98 -15.28
CA ALA A 101 -13.20 1.22 -14.12
C ALA A 101 -14.13 0.02 -13.85
N ARG A 102 -14.70 -0.58 -14.90
CA ARG A 102 -15.52 -1.81 -14.78
C ARG A 102 -14.71 -2.98 -14.23
N LYS A 103 -13.53 -3.27 -14.80
CA LYS A 103 -12.68 -4.38 -14.35
C LYS A 103 -12.18 -4.25 -12.92
N LEU A 104 -11.85 -3.03 -12.48
CA LEU A 104 -11.41 -2.79 -11.12
C LEU A 104 -12.57 -2.59 -10.12
N ASN A 105 -13.83 -2.64 -10.57
CA ASN A 105 -15.00 -2.27 -9.76
C ASN A 105 -14.86 -0.87 -9.11
N ILE A 106 -14.33 0.10 -9.88
CA ILE A 106 -14.23 1.51 -9.45
C ILE A 106 -15.51 2.24 -9.84
N LYS A 107 -16.28 2.67 -8.84
CA LYS A 107 -17.53 3.45 -9.03
C LYS A 107 -17.30 4.86 -9.59
N GLN A 108 -16.08 5.40 -9.50
CA GLN A 108 -15.75 6.77 -9.87
C GLN A 108 -14.79 6.84 -11.07
N PRO A 109 -15.30 7.02 -12.32
CA PRO A 109 -14.45 7.21 -13.50
C PRO A 109 -13.52 8.42 -13.37
N ASN A 110 -13.95 9.49 -12.70
CA ASN A 110 -13.14 10.68 -12.44
C ASN A 110 -11.87 10.38 -11.62
N TYR A 111 -11.95 9.44 -10.67
CA TYR A 111 -10.77 9.03 -9.90
C TYR A 111 -9.72 8.38 -10.81
N LEU A 112 -10.16 7.60 -11.78
CA LEU A 112 -9.26 6.88 -12.67
C LEU A 112 -8.51 7.80 -13.63
N TYR A 113 -9.12 8.90 -14.09
CA TYR A 113 -8.38 9.94 -14.83
C TYR A 113 -7.24 10.56 -14.00
N ARG A 114 -7.44 10.75 -12.69
CA ARG A 114 -6.38 11.28 -11.81
C ARG A 114 -5.23 10.29 -11.63
N VAL A 115 -5.55 9.01 -11.55
CA VAL A 115 -4.57 7.93 -11.43
C VAL A 115 -3.82 7.73 -12.76
N MET A 116 -4.52 7.72 -13.89
CA MET A 116 -3.91 7.62 -15.22
C MET A 116 -2.98 8.81 -15.49
N ASN A 117 -3.40 10.04 -15.15
CA ASN A 117 -2.54 11.22 -15.29
C ASN A 117 -1.29 11.11 -14.42
N GLN A 118 -1.39 10.52 -13.23
CA GLN A 118 -0.22 10.30 -12.37
C GLN A 118 0.70 9.22 -12.95
N LEU A 119 0.17 8.09 -13.40
CA LEU A 119 0.95 7.02 -14.05
C LEU A 119 1.63 7.48 -15.34
N GLN A 120 0.98 8.37 -16.08
CA GLN A 120 1.56 9.01 -17.26
C GLN A 120 2.69 9.98 -16.89
N ALA A 121 2.52 10.77 -15.82
CA ALA A 121 3.58 11.64 -15.31
C ALA A 121 4.79 10.85 -14.77
N GLU A 122 4.55 9.65 -14.23
CA GLU A 122 5.58 8.70 -13.80
C GLU A 122 6.19 7.92 -14.99
N GLY A 123 5.68 8.08 -16.21
CA GLY A 123 6.19 7.42 -17.42
C GLY A 123 5.83 5.94 -17.57
N ALA A 124 4.96 5.42 -16.71
CA ALA A 124 4.57 4.00 -16.69
C ALA A 124 3.51 3.64 -17.74
N VAL A 125 2.76 4.63 -18.21
CA VAL A 125 1.65 4.45 -19.17
C VAL A 125 1.66 5.59 -20.17
N THR A 126 1.45 5.27 -21.45
CA THR A 126 1.24 6.23 -22.54
C THR A 126 -0.23 6.22 -22.96
N LYS A 127 -0.76 7.41 -23.29
CA LYS A 127 -2.12 7.55 -23.80
C LYS A 127 -2.11 7.37 -25.32
N SER A 128 -2.87 6.40 -25.81
CA SER A 128 -3.08 6.14 -27.24
C SER A 128 -4.56 6.37 -27.58
N GLY A 129 -4.86 7.56 -28.12
CA GLY A 129 -6.24 7.97 -28.40
C GLY A 129 -7.12 8.00 -27.15
N ARG A 130 -8.14 7.12 -27.11
CA ARG A 130 -9.04 6.94 -25.94
C ARG A 130 -8.56 5.87 -24.96
N GLY A 131 -7.55 5.10 -25.34
CA GLY A 131 -7.00 4.00 -24.57
C GLY A 131 -5.65 4.33 -23.93
N TYR A 132 -5.19 3.41 -23.10
CA TYR A 132 -3.88 3.49 -22.45
C TYR A 132 -3.07 2.24 -22.76
N THR A 133 -1.77 2.44 -22.96
CA THR A 133 -0.79 1.38 -23.21
C THR A 133 0.32 1.51 -22.18
N ALA A 134 0.68 0.41 -21.53
CA ALA A 134 1.82 0.40 -20.61
C ALA A 134 3.11 0.56 -21.43
N LYS A 135 4.09 1.28 -20.87
CA LYS A 135 5.44 1.37 -21.44
C LYS A 135 6.30 0.22 -20.94
#